data_AF-A0A4Q6BH96-F1
#
_entry.id   AF-A0A4Q6BH96-F1
#
_cell.length_a   1.000
_cell.length_b   1.000
_cell.length_c   1.000
_cell.angle_alpha   90.00
_cell.angle_beta   90.00
_cell.angle_gamma   90.00
#
_symmetry.space_group_name_H-M   'P 1'
#
loop_
_entity.id
_entity.type
_entity.pdbx_description
1 polymer ?
#
loop_
_entity_poly.entity_id
_entity_poly.type
_entity_poly.pdbx_seq_one_letter_code
_entity_poly.pdbx_strand_id
1 'polypeptide(L)' 'MARELVAGKYKLIRLLGRGGMGEVHEATHLSTGRRVAVKLLTFVQTTGDDDPNRLKEVTTRFYREA' A
#
# COMPACT_ATOMS: atom_id res chain seq x y z
N MET A 1 -20.06 -5.82 -6.60
CA MET A 1 -18.60 -5.82 -6.33
C MET A 1 -18.22 -4.45 -5.80
N ALA A 2 -18.08 -4.29 -4.48
CA ALA A 2 -17.71 -3.00 -3.89
C ALA A 2 -16.24 -2.69 -4.21
N ARG A 3 -15.97 -1.52 -4.80
CA ARG A 3 -14.61 -1.03 -4.99
C ARG A 3 -14.13 -0.45 -3.67
N GLU A 4 -13.01 -0.94 -3.16
CA GLU A 4 -12.48 -0.53 -1.86
C GLU A 4 -12.04 0.95 -1.87
N LEU A 5 -12.38 1.67 -0.80
CA LEU A 5 -12.01 3.07 -0.61
C LEU A 5 -10.91 3.17 0.45
N VAL A 6 -9.72 3.59 0.03
CA VAL A 6 -8.55 3.73 0.90
C VAL A 6 -8.42 5.18 1.36
N ALA A 7 -8.21 5.35 2.67
CA ALA A 7 -8.02 6.65 3.32
C ALA A 7 -9.12 7.69 2.97
N GLY A 8 -10.33 7.23 2.65
CA GLY A 8 -11.45 8.08 2.25
C GLY A 8 -11.28 8.83 0.91
N LYS A 9 -10.17 8.64 0.19
CA LYS A 9 -9.80 9.49 -0.95
C LYS A 9 -9.37 8.74 -2.21
N TYR A 10 -8.99 7.46 -2.10
CA TYR A 10 -8.56 6.67 -3.25
C TYR A 10 -9.50 5.48 -3.46
N LYS A 11 -10.17 5.46 -4.60
CA LYS A 11 -11.03 4.34 -5.00
C LYS A 11 -10.20 3.35 -5.79
N LEU A 12 -9.96 2.16 -5.22
CA LEU A 12 -9.20 1.10 -5.88
C LEU A 12 -9.97 0.57 -7.10
N ILE A 13 -9.25 0.28 -8.17
CA ILE A 13 -9.78 -0.21 -9.45
C ILE A 13 -9.34 -1.66 -9.66
N ARG A 14 -8.03 -1.91 -9.69
CA ARG A 14 -7.46 -3.26 -9.90
C ARG A 14 -6.05 -3.37 -9.34
N LEU A 15 -5.61 -4.59 -9.05
CA LEU A 15 -4.22 -4.89 -8.72
C LEU A 15 -3.34 -4.69 -9.96
N LEU A 16 -2.21 -4.01 -9.80
CA LEU A 16 -1.16 -3.83 -10.80
C LEU A 16 0.04 -4.74 -10.55
N GLY A 17 0.35 -5.02 -9.29
CA GLY A 17 1.45 -5.92 -8.93
C GLY A 17 1.51 -6.22 -7.44
N ARG A 18 2.12 -7.35 -7.08
CA ARG A 18 2.31 -7.80 -5.70
C ARG A 18 3.76 -8.20 -5.50
N GLY A 19 4.34 -7.83 -4.35
CA GLY A 19 5.72 -8.14 -4.00
C GLY A 19 5.91 -8.25 -2.50
N GLY A 20 7.16 -8.42 -2.05
CA GLY A 20 7.48 -8.69 -0.64
C GLY A 20 7.05 -7.63 0.36
N MET A 21 6.80 -6.38 -0.07
CA MET A 21 6.35 -5.28 0.79
C MET A 21 4.85 -4.99 0.69
N GLY A 22 4.11 -5.75 -0.12
CA GLY A 22 2.66 -5.57 -0.31
C GLY A 22 2.24 -5.45 -1.77
N GLU A 23 1.18 -4.68 -2.00
CA GLU A 23 0.40 -4.70 -3.24
C GLU A 23 0.22 -3.30 -3.83
N VAL A 24 0.47 -3.17 -5.13
CA VAL A 24 0.26 -1.93 -5.88
C VAL A 24 -1.04 -2.03 -6.67
N HIS A 25 -1.94 -1.08 -6.47
CA HIS A 25 -3.24 -1.00 -7.12
C HIS A 25 -3.36 0.25 -8.00
N GLU A 26 -4.07 0.12 -9.12
CA GLU A 26 -4.60 1.27 -9.86
C GLU A 26 -5.76 1.85 -9.05
N ALA A 27 -5.79 3.16 -8.87
CA ALA A 27 -6.85 3.85 -8.14
C ALA A 27 -7.19 5.19 -8.78
N THR A 28 -8.37 5.72 -8.45
CA THR A 28 -8.75 7.12 -8.74
C THR A 28 -8.69 7.93 -7.46
N HIS A 29 -7.95 9.04 -7.46
CA HIS A 29 -8.03 10.04 -6.40
C HIS A 29 -9.32 10.85 -6.58
N LEU A 30 -10.25 10.74 -5.62
CA LEU A 30 -11.61 11.24 -5.78
C LEU A 30 -11.70 12.76 -5.90
N SER A 31 -10.82 13.51 -5.21
CA SER A 31 -10.83 14.97 -5.26
C SER A 31 -10.26 15.54 -6.55
N THR A 32 -9.29 14.85 -7.17
CA THR A 32 -8.62 15.35 -8.39
C THR A 32 -9.04 14.63 -9.66
N GLY A 33 -9.77 13.52 -9.56
CA GLY A 33 -10.16 12.66 -10.68
C GLY A 33 -8.99 11.92 -11.34
N ARG A 34 -7.75 12.10 -10.87
CA ARG A 34 -6.56 11.52 -11.49
C ARG A 34 -6.43 10.03 -11.18
N ARG A 35 -5.94 9.28 -12.17
CA ARG A 35 -5.49 7.90 -11.97
C ARG A 35 -4.11 7.89 -11.31
N VAL A 36 -3.96 7.08 -10.27
CA VAL A 36 -2.75 6.97 -9.45
C VAL A 36 -2.48 5.50 -9.13
N ALA A 37 -1.22 5.17 -8.85
CA ALA A 37 -0.85 3.90 -8.26
C ALA A 37 -0.80 4.03 -6.73
N VAL A 38 -1.46 3.12 -6.00
CA VAL A 38 -1.48 3.07 -4.54
C VAL A 38 -0.78 1.81 -4.09
N LYS A 39 0.36 1.93 -3.39
CA LYS A 39 1.08 0.80 -2.78
C LYS A 39 0.58 0.59 -1.36
N LEU A 40 -0.19 -0.47 -1.16
CA LEU A 40 -0.63 -0.95 0.14
C LEU A 40 0.49 -1.79 0.75
N LEU A 41 0.97 -1.38 1.92
CA LEU A 41 2.01 -2.10 2.63
C LEU A 41 1.37 -3.19 3.49
N THR A 42 1.78 -4.44 3.26
CA THR A 42 1.38 -5.54 4.14
C THR A 42 2.34 -5.54 5.32
N PHE A 43 1.93 -4.94 6.44
CA PHE A 43 2.58 -5.22 7.71
C PHE A 43 2.20 -6.65 8.07
N VAL A 44 3.12 -7.59 7.81
CA VAL A 44 3.00 -8.94 8.35
C VAL A 44 3.02 -8.79 9.87
N GLN A 45 1.84 -8.76 10.49
CA GLN A 45 1.69 -9.13 11.89
C GLN A 45 1.92 -10.65 11.92
N THR A 46 3.19 -11.05 11.92
CA THR A 46 3.55 -12.33 12.52
C THR A 46 3.22 -12.18 13.99
N THR A 47 2.11 -12.77 14.40
CA THR A 47 1.82 -13.10 15.79
C THR A 47 3.09 -13.73 16.39
N GLY A 48 3.85 -12.98 17.18
CA GLY A 48 5.10 -13.52 17.74
C GLY A 48 6.10 -12.50 18.28
N ASP A 49 6.40 -11.41 17.56
CA ASP A 49 7.57 -10.59 17.93
C ASP A 49 7.32 -9.10 17.65
N ASP A 50 7.03 -8.35 18.72
CA ASP A 50 7.04 -6.89 18.78
C ASP A 50 8.47 -6.36 18.59
N ASP A 51 9.09 -6.56 17.42
CA ASP A 51 10.37 -5.94 17.09
C ASP A 51 10.14 -4.59 16.39
N PRO A 52 10.28 -3.46 17.10
CA PRO A 52 10.06 -2.13 16.54
C PRO A 52 11.06 -1.75 15.44
N ASN A 53 12.18 -2.49 15.26
CA ASN A 53 13.14 -2.21 14.20
C ASN A 53 12.69 -2.71 12.81
N ARG A 54 11.70 -3.61 12.72
CA ARG A 54 11.22 -4.10 11.43
C ARG A 54 10.41 -3.05 10.66
N LEU A 55 9.71 -2.16 11.37
CA LEU A 55 9.05 -0.98 10.80
C LEU A 55 10.05 -0.03 10.13
N LYS A 56 11.26 0.09 10.70
CA LYS A 56 12.37 0.86 10.11
C LYS A 56 12.91 0.21 8.84
N GLU A 57 12.99 -1.11 8.76
CA GLU A 57 13.49 -1.78 7.54
C GLU A 57 12.51 -1.65 6.36
N VAL A 58 11.20 -1.82 6.61
CA VAL A 58 10.17 -1.65 5.58
C VAL A 58 10.14 -0.21 5.06
N THR A 59 10.26 0.78 5.95
CA THR A 59 10.36 2.19 5.53
C THR A 59 11.67 2.50 4.81
N THR A 60 12.80 1.97 5.28
CA THR A 60 14.12 2.21 4.65
C THR A 60 14.18 1.69 3.22
N ARG A 61 13.62 0.51 2.95
CA ARG A 61 13.59 -0.02 1.58
C ARG A 61 12.62 0.76 0.68
N PHE A 62 11.52 1.27 1.23
CA PHE A 62 10.59 2.11 0.47
C PHE A 62 11.24 3.39 -0.06
N TYR A 63 12.06 4.08 0.75
CA TYR A 63 12.74 5.31 0.32
C TYR A 63 13.92 5.08 -0.64
N ARG A 64 14.45 3.86 -0.75
CA ARG A 64 15.59 3.57 -1.65
C ARG A 64 15.18 3.34 -3.10
N GLU A 65 13.91 3.07 -3.39
CA GLU A 65 13.42 2.69 -4.73
C GLU A 65 12.39 3.70 -5.31
N ALA A 66 12.26 4.89 -4.70
CA ALA A 66 11.36 5.96 -5.15
C ALA A 66 12.06 6.98 -6.06
#